data_AF-A0A812TSR8-F1
#
_entry.id   AF-A0A812TSR8-F1
#
_cell.length_a   1.000
_cell.length_b   1.000
_cell.length_c   1.000
_cell.angle_alpha   90.00
_cell.angle_beta   90.00
_cell.angle_gamma   90.00
#
_symmetry.space_group_name_H-M   'P 1'
#
loop_
_entity.id
_entity.type
_entity.pdbx_description
1 polymer ?
#
loop_
_entity_poly.entity_id
_entity_poly.type
_entity_poly.pdbx_seq_one_letter_code
_entity_poly.pdbx_strand_id
1 'polypeptide(L)'
;MNMQERVLSVLGCRYVDDVLLDAPWSVTREMIATLRVSVVVRGTICDTAQRQELEDPHAVPKSLGMHVELHSEETLSLASISERLKARGPEASQRQQQKASQEQAWFRDKHGLRPEEG
;
A
#
# COMPACT_ATOMS: atom_id res chain seq x y z
N MET A 1 -0.66 5.77 0.14
CA MET A 1 -0.97 5.64 1.56
C MET A 1 0.12 6.36 2.34
N ASN A 2 -0.24 7.40 3.10
CA ASN A 2 0.70 8.11 3.99
C ASN A 2 0.98 7.29 5.25
N MET A 3 1.94 7.71 6.11
CA MET A 3 2.32 6.94 7.30
C MET A 3 1.13 6.66 8.23
N GLN A 4 0.33 7.68 8.54
CA GLN A 4 -0.79 7.59 9.47
C GLN A 4 -1.85 6.60 8.99
N GLU A 5 -2.20 6.65 7.69
CA GLU A 5 -3.11 5.68 7.06
C GLU A 5 -2.57 4.25 7.15
N ARG A 6 -1.26 4.04 6.97
CA ARG A 6 -0.65 2.71 7.10
C ARG A 6 -0.76 2.19 8.52
N VAL A 7 -0.48 3.03 9.51
CA VAL A 7 -0.56 2.66 10.94
C VAL A 7 -1.99 2.27 11.31
N LEU A 8 -2.98 3.08 10.95
CA LEU A 8 -4.40 2.77 11.20
C LEU A 8 -4.83 1.47 10.51
N SER A 9 -4.31 1.20 9.31
CA SER A 9 -4.61 -0.04 8.59
C SER A 9 -4.04 -1.27 9.32
N VAL A 10 -2.80 -1.19 9.82
CA VAL A 10 -2.14 -2.28 10.56
C VAL A 10 -2.80 -2.51 11.93
N LEU A 11 -3.18 -1.44 12.63
CA LEU A 11 -3.94 -1.55 13.89
C LEU A 11 -5.34 -2.18 13.71
N GLY A 12 -5.91 -2.09 12.51
CA GLY A 12 -7.16 -2.78 12.18
C GLY A 12 -7.00 -4.29 11.93
N CYS A 13 -5.77 -4.82 11.87
CA CYS A 13 -5.53 -6.23 11.64
C CYS A 13 -5.81 -7.07 12.90
N ARG A 14 -6.59 -8.14 12.75
CA ARG A 14 -6.97 -9.06 13.84
C ARG A 14 -5.79 -9.58 14.69
N TYR A 15 -4.63 -9.76 14.06
CA TYR A 15 -3.46 -10.41 14.67
C TYR A 15 -2.43 -9.43 15.24
N VAL A 16 -2.70 -8.13 15.17
CA VAL A 16 -1.77 -7.08 15.62
C VAL A 16 -2.20 -6.62 17.00
N ASP A 17 -1.28 -6.72 17.96
CA ASP A 17 -1.45 -6.17 19.30
C ASP A 17 -0.93 -4.74 19.40
N ASP A 18 0.28 -4.49 18.88
CA ASP A 18 0.98 -3.19 18.95
C ASP A 18 1.65 -2.84 17.62
N VAL A 19 1.84 -1.54 17.38
CA VAL A 19 2.54 -1.02 16.20
C VAL A 19 3.65 -0.06 16.60
N LEU A 20 4.87 -0.36 16.17
CA LEU A 20 6.02 0.53 16.33
C LEU A 20 6.02 1.59 15.21
N LEU A 21 5.75 2.84 15.59
CA LEU A 21 5.87 3.99 14.70
C LEU A 21 7.34 4.30 14.40
N ASP A 22 7.60 4.73 13.16
CA ASP A 22 8.93 5.10 12.69
C ASP A 22 9.99 4.03 12.97
N ALA A 23 9.60 2.76 12.81
CA ALA A 23 10.52 1.63 12.94
C ALA A 23 11.73 1.82 12.00
N PRO A 24 12.96 1.63 12.52
CA PRO A 24 14.16 1.75 11.71
C PRO A 24 14.15 0.68 10.62
N TRP A 25 14.86 0.96 9.53
CA TRP A 25 14.96 0.05 8.40
C TRP A 25 15.60 -1.29 8.78
N SER A 26 16.75 -1.24 9.46
CA SER A 26 17.46 -2.43 9.92
C SER A 26 17.12 -2.77 11.37
N VAL A 27 16.93 -4.05 11.67
CA VAL A 27 16.67 -4.50 13.04
C VAL A 27 17.99 -4.58 13.79
N THR A 28 18.17 -3.75 14.83
CA THR A 28 19.40 -3.72 15.63
C THR A 28 19.31 -4.58 16.89
N ARG A 29 20.46 -4.87 17.49
CA ARG A 29 20.55 -5.67 18.74
C ARG A 29 19.93 -4.92 19.92
N GLU A 30 20.06 -3.60 19.94
CA GLU A 30 19.49 -2.71 20.96
C GLU A 30 17.96 -2.72 20.89
N MET A 31 17.39 -2.70 19.67
CA MET A 31 15.95 -2.80 19.46
C MET A 31 15.41 -4.15 19.99
N ILE A 32 16.08 -5.25 19.66
CA ILE A 32 15.72 -6.59 20.14
C ILE A 32 15.73 -6.64 21.67
N ALA A 33 16.78 -6.11 22.30
CA ALA A 33 16.90 -6.11 23.77
C ALA A 33 15.85 -5.21 24.45
N THR A 34 15.64 -4.01 23.91
CA THR A 34 14.72 -3.00 24.49
C THR A 34 13.27 -3.43 24.39
N LEU A 35 12.86 -3.93 23.21
CA LEU A 35 11.50 -4.38 22.95
C LEU A 35 11.27 -5.85 23.36
N ARG A 36 12.31 -6.55 23.83
CA ARG A 36 12.28 -7.97 24.21
C ARG A 36 11.72 -8.86 23.09
N VAL A 37 12.17 -8.61 21.86
CA VAL A 37 11.76 -9.39 20.69
C VAL A 37 12.30 -10.81 20.82
N SER A 38 11.44 -11.80 20.63
CA SER A 38 11.80 -13.23 20.64
C SER A 38 12.00 -13.81 19.24
N VAL A 39 11.26 -13.29 18.26
CA VAL A 39 11.27 -13.76 16.88
C VAL A 39 11.04 -12.58 15.93
N VAL A 40 11.72 -12.58 14.79
CA VAL A 40 11.51 -11.63 13.70
C VAL A 40 10.97 -12.41 12.51
N VAL A 41 9.78 -12.05 12.04
CA VAL A 41 9.07 -12.78 11.00
C VAL A 41 8.95 -11.94 9.73
N ARG A 42 9.22 -12.55 8.57
CA ARG A 42 9.08 -11.92 7.25
C ARG A 42 8.35 -12.83 6.28
N GLY A 43 7.48 -12.27 5.45
CA GLY A 43 6.87 -12.99 4.31
C GLY A 43 7.82 -13.11 3.11
N THR A 44 7.63 -14.13 2.28
CA THR A 44 8.38 -14.32 1.03
C THR A 44 8.04 -13.25 -0.02
N ILE A 45 6.81 -12.76 -0.05
CA ILE A 45 6.37 -11.73 -1.00
C ILE A 45 6.55 -10.35 -0.38
N CYS A 46 7.23 -9.47 -1.12
CA CYS A 46 7.54 -8.12 -0.65
C CYS A 46 7.61 -7.16 -1.84
N ASP A 47 6.82 -6.08 -1.79
CA ASP A 47 6.81 -5.04 -2.83
C ASP A 47 8.13 -4.24 -2.89
N THR A 48 8.97 -4.32 -1.87
CA THR A 48 10.26 -3.60 -1.76
C THR A 48 11.44 -4.31 -2.44
N ALA A 49 11.21 -5.41 -3.16
CA ALA A 49 12.25 -6.24 -3.79
C ALA A 49 13.11 -5.54 -4.88
N GLN A 50 12.84 -4.27 -5.21
CA GLN A 50 13.58 -3.52 -6.23
C GLN A 50 14.77 -2.70 -5.69
N ARG A 51 15.01 -2.69 -4.39
CA ARG A 51 16.23 -2.06 -3.87
C ARG A 51 17.36 -3.08 -3.83
N GLN A 52 18.32 -2.92 -4.75
CA GLN A 52 19.71 -3.36 -4.53
C GLN A 52 20.27 -2.58 -3.35
N GLU A 53 19.85 -2.92 -2.15
CA GLU A 53 20.46 -2.39 -0.95
C GLU A 53 21.71 -3.19 -0.61
N LEU A 54 22.76 -2.47 -0.23
CA LEU A 54 24.06 -3.05 0.10
C LEU A 54 24.03 -3.96 1.33
N GLU A 55 22.94 -3.94 2.13
CA GLU A 55 22.90 -4.61 3.43
C GLU A 55 21.52 -5.20 3.74
N ASP A 56 21.52 -6.44 4.27
CA ASP A 56 20.31 -7.16 4.67
C ASP A 56 19.74 -6.58 5.99
N PRO A 57 18.51 -6.04 5.99
CA PRO A 57 17.90 -5.44 7.19
C PRO A 57 17.69 -6.43 8.34
N HIS A 58 17.69 -7.74 8.02
CA HIS A 58 17.48 -8.83 8.97
C HIS A 58 18.77 -9.56 9.34
N ALA A 59 19.95 -9.02 8.98
CA ALA A 59 21.24 -9.65 9.25
C ALA A 59 21.46 -9.97 10.74
N VAL A 60 21.13 -9.03 11.64
CA VAL A 60 21.27 -9.23 13.09
C VAL A 60 20.33 -10.32 13.61
N PRO A 61 19.00 -10.29 13.36
CA PRO A 61 18.11 -11.39 13.71
C PRO A 61 18.53 -12.76 13.15
N LYS A 62 19.04 -12.81 11.91
CA LYS A 62 19.53 -14.05 11.29
C LYS A 62 20.76 -14.58 12.02
N SER A 63 21.72 -13.72 12.36
CA SER A 63 22.92 -14.09 13.12
C SER A 63 22.60 -14.64 14.52
N LEU A 64 21.45 -14.24 15.07
CA LEU A 64 20.95 -14.69 16.37
C LEU A 64 20.05 -15.93 16.30
N GLY A 65 19.74 -16.45 15.10
CA GLY A 65 18.82 -17.58 14.93
C GLY A 65 17.36 -17.24 15.25
N MET A 66 16.99 -15.97 15.20
CA MET A 66 15.65 -15.47 15.58
C MET A 66 14.78 -15.12 14.36
N HIS A 67 15.32 -15.20 13.15
CA HIS A 67 14.62 -14.86 11.92
C HIS A 67 13.84 -16.05 11.38
N VAL A 68 12.55 -15.85 11.11
CA VAL A 68 11.66 -16.85 10.50
C VAL A 68 11.06 -16.27 9.22
N GLU A 69 11.20 -17.00 8.13
CA GLU A 69 10.56 -16.67 6.86
C GLU A 69 9.28 -17.49 6.69
N LEU A 70 8.16 -16.80 6.42
CA LEU A 70 6.87 -17.41 6.17
C LEU A 70 6.53 -17.36 4.68
N HIS A 71 6.12 -18.50 4.14
CA HIS A 71 5.62 -18.57 2.78
C HIS A 71 4.31 -17.78 2.64
N SER A 72 4.29 -16.83 1.71
CA SER A 72 3.09 -16.09 1.35
C SER A 72 2.30 -16.86 0.30
N GLU A 73 1.16 -17.43 0.69
CA GLU A 73 0.29 -18.20 -0.22
C GLU A 73 -0.41 -17.32 -1.27
N GLU A 74 -0.68 -16.05 -0.92
CA GLU A 74 -1.38 -15.09 -1.76
C GLU A 74 -0.43 -14.20 -2.54
N THR A 75 -0.71 -14.02 -3.83
CA THR A 75 0.11 -13.18 -4.74
C THR A 75 -0.34 -11.72 -4.79
N LEU A 76 -1.29 -11.33 -3.95
CA LEU A 76 -1.80 -9.96 -3.89
C LEU A 76 -0.71 -9.01 -3.37
N SER A 77 -0.26 -8.12 -4.25
CA SER A 77 0.78 -7.12 -3.97
C SER A 77 0.32 -5.71 -4.34
N LEU A 78 0.97 -4.67 -3.81
CA LEU A 78 0.66 -3.28 -4.17
C LEU A 78 0.85 -3.04 -5.67
N ALA A 79 1.86 -3.66 -6.27
CA ALA A 79 2.08 -3.62 -7.71
C ALA A 79 0.88 -4.23 -8.47
N SER A 80 0.43 -5.42 -8.07
CA SER A 80 -0.69 -6.11 -8.71
C SER A 80 -2.00 -5.32 -8.60
N ILE A 81 -2.25 -4.66 -7.46
CA ILE A 81 -3.44 -3.80 -7.27
C ILE A 81 -3.34 -2.57 -8.17
N SER A 82 -2.16 -1.94 -8.21
CA SER A 82 -1.92 -0.77 -9.05
C SER A 82 -2.11 -1.07 -10.54
N GLU A 83 -1.62 -2.22 -11.01
CA GLU A 83 -1.82 -2.68 -12.38
C GLU A 83 -3.30 -2.94 -12.70
N ARG A 84 -4.03 -3.61 -11.79
CA ARG A 84 -5.48 -3.83 -11.95
C ARG A 84 -6.26 -2.53 -12.02
N LEU A 85 -5.89 -1.52 -11.23
CA LEU A 85 -6.52 -0.20 -11.26
C LEU A 85 -6.25 0.51 -12.60
N LYS A 86 -4.99 0.50 -13.07
CA LYS A 86 -4.61 1.08 -14.37
C LYS A 86 -5.35 0.42 -15.53
N ALA A 87 -5.48 -0.91 -15.52
CA ALA A 87 -6.19 -1.65 -16.56
C ALA A 87 -7.68 -1.29 -16.64
N ARG A 88 -8.32 -0.96 -15.51
CA ARG A 88 -9.74 -0.55 -15.44
C ARG A 88 -9.98 0.93 -15.76
N GLY A 89 -8.93 1.76 -15.72
CA GLY A 89 -9.01 3.20 -15.91
C GLY A 89 -9.68 3.64 -17.22
N PRO A 90 -9.29 3.11 -18.40
CA PRO A 90 -9.81 3.57 -19.70
C PRO A 90 -11.34 3.43 -19.82
N GLU A 91 -11.91 2.30 -19.40
CA GLU A 91 -13.35 2.05 -19.47
C GLU A 91 -14.13 2.97 -18.54
N ALA A 92 -13.60 3.21 -17.33
CA ALA A 92 -14.21 4.13 -16.37
C ALA A 92 -14.21 5.57 -16.91
N SER A 93 -13.11 6.02 -17.49
CA SER A 93 -13.00 7.35 -18.10
C SER A 93 -13.96 7.53 -19.27
N GLN A 94 -14.10 6.53 -20.16
CA GLN A 94 -15.02 6.61 -21.29
C GLN A 94 -16.48 6.69 -20.85
N ARG A 95 -16.88 5.89 -19.85
CA ARG A 95 -18.24 5.95 -19.26
C ARG A 95 -18.49 7.30 -18.60
N GLN A 96 -17.48 7.88 -17.94
CA GLN A 96 -17.61 9.19 -17.31
C GLN A 96 -17.75 10.31 -18.34
N GLN A 97 -17.02 10.27 -19.45
CA GLN A 97 -17.18 11.22 -20.57
C GLN A 97 -18.56 11.11 -21.22
N GLN A 98 -19.07 9.88 -21.43
CA GLN A 98 -20.41 9.66 -21.98
C GLN A 98 -21.50 10.23 -21.05
N LYS A 99 -21.41 9.97 -19.73
CA LYS A 99 -22.35 10.54 -18.76
C LYS A 99 -22.26 12.07 -18.70
N ALA A 100 -21.06 12.63 -18.67
CA ALA A 100 -20.86 14.08 -18.65
C ALA A 100 -21.43 14.78 -19.89
N SER A 101 -21.25 14.20 -21.08
CA SER A 101 -21.82 14.75 -22.32
C SER A 101 -23.35 14.63 -22.36
N GLN A 102 -23.93 13.54 -21.86
CA GLN A 102 -25.38 13.38 -21.72
C GLN A 102 -25.97 14.36 -20.70
N GLU A 103 -25.32 14.54 -19.55
CA GLU A 103 -25.71 15.53 -18.54
C GLU A 103 -25.65 16.95 -19.09
N GLN A 104 -24.56 17.33 -19.77
CA GLN A 104 -24.45 18.64 -20.43
C GLN A 104 -25.55 18.85 -21.48
N ALA A 105 -25.85 17.84 -22.29
CA ALA A 105 -26.93 17.92 -23.27
C ALA A 105 -28.30 18.09 -22.60
N TRP A 106 -28.57 17.33 -21.53
CA TRP A 106 -29.79 17.44 -20.74
C TRP A 106 -29.94 18.82 -20.08
N PHE A 107 -28.87 19.34 -19.45
CA PHE A 107 -28.87 20.66 -18.82
C PHE A 107 -29.10 21.78 -19.85
N ARG A 108 -28.45 21.70 -21.02
CA ARG A 108 -28.63 22.67 -22.10
C ARG A 108 -30.06 22.68 -22.64
N ASP A 109 -30.66 21.50 -22.81
CA ASP A 109 -32.05 21.33 -23.26
C ASP A 109 -33.07 21.83 -22.22
N LYS A 110 -32.87 21.49 -20.94
CA LYS A 110 -33.81 21.83 -19.86
C LYS A 110 -33.73 23.28 -19.37
N HIS A 111 -32.54 23.87 -19.35
CA HIS A 111 -32.33 25.19 -18.72
C HIS A 111 -31.99 26.30 -19.71
N GLY A 112 -31.81 26.00 -21.00
CA GLY A 112 -31.69 27.02 -22.07
C GLY A 112 -30.48 27.95 -21.98
N LEU A 113 -29.57 27.74 -21.02
CA LEU A 113 -28.39 28.57 -20.82
C LEU A 113 -27.32 28.21 -21.86
N ARG A 114 -27.05 29.14 -22.78
CA ARG A 114 -25.78 29.18 -23.51
C ARG A 114 -24.68 29.58 -22.52
N PRO A 115 -23.46 29.04 -22.65
CA PRO A 115 -22.34 29.53 -21.85
C PRO A 115 -22.24 31.04 -22.08
N GLU A 116 -22.19 31.81 -20.99
CA GLU A 116 -21.84 33.23 -21.02
C GLU A 116 -20.50 33.34 -21.75
N GLU A 117 -20.49 33.91 -22.96
CA GLU A 117 -19.25 34.27 -23.65
C GLU A 117 -18.70 35.54 -23.00
N GLY A 118 -17.60 35.43 -22.25
CA GLY A 118 -16.84 36.57 -21.73
C GLY A 118 -16.28 36.39 -20.34
#